data_AF-A0A4S9UCM8-F1
#
_entry.id   AF-A0A4S9UCM8-F1
#
_cell.length_a   1.000
_cell.length_b   1.000
_cell.length_c   1.000
_cell.angle_alpha   90.00
_cell.angle_beta   90.00
_cell.angle_gamma   90.00
#
_symmetry.space_group_name_H-M   'P 1'
#
loop_
_entity.id
_entity.type
_entity.pdbx_description
1 polymer ?
#
loop_
_entity_poly.entity_id
_entity_poly.type
_entity_poly.pdbx_seq_one_letter_code
_entity_poly.pdbx_strand_id
1 'polypeptide(L)'
;YYSLEDAETCQNSDSRCTLADSYAWNKKTGSFKKWSLDLSNPPNGAGGIISNVVDYSRWIRALMYESGPVSKEGQAIMKYPLSFLGAETSPYAGPGWYGLGIEGGIYRNEKVFSHNGGISAYASTFKFLPDRKFGVVVFQNAQNNAMEAIAWRLIDEFLGVPEDEFYDMNKTQHEFAKKYEEQLESLPSKLYPSVPSIPVKPQLPLQNYTGVYVNAAYGNFSVTLEAPAALLDKSEIEESGSAGLPLYATSRGGTVLFTFRHVSSEHWLLEMRMVIYGSKGADDYKKAKFEIGPDGVVQRLGVVMEAAISGDKAWAWFDRCG
;
A
#
# COMPACT_ATOMS: atom_id res chain seq x y z
N TYR A 1 18.32 -6.03 -12.53
CA TYR A 1 18.62 -7.24 -11.75
C TYR A 1 17.30 -7.88 -11.35
N TYR A 2 17.17 -9.21 -11.49
CA TYR A 2 15.93 -9.93 -11.20
C TYR A 2 15.84 -10.39 -9.75
N SER A 3 16.94 -10.31 -9.00
CA SER A 3 17.05 -10.63 -7.58
C SER A 3 18.02 -9.68 -6.86
N LEU A 4 18.05 -9.73 -5.52
CA LEU A 4 19.09 -9.08 -4.73
C LEU A 4 20.47 -9.68 -5.01
N GLU A 5 20.55 -11.01 -5.12
CA GLU A 5 21.80 -11.74 -5.40
C GLU A 5 22.43 -11.30 -6.72
N ASP A 6 21.62 -11.10 -7.77
CA ASP A 6 22.08 -10.56 -9.06
C ASP A 6 22.70 -9.15 -8.88
N ALA A 7 22.07 -8.32 -8.05
CA ALA A 7 22.48 -6.94 -7.85
C ALA A 7 23.73 -6.83 -6.97
N GLU A 8 23.83 -7.65 -5.92
CA GLU A 8 25.02 -7.81 -5.07
C GLU A 8 26.20 -8.35 -5.88
N THR A 9 25.96 -9.30 -6.78
CA THR A 9 26.98 -9.82 -7.70
C THR A 9 27.52 -8.69 -8.58
N CYS A 10 26.67 -7.79 -9.09
CA CYS A 10 27.16 -6.63 -9.83
C CYS A 10 27.96 -5.69 -8.93
N GLN A 11 27.48 -5.37 -7.74
CA GLN A 11 28.20 -4.48 -6.82
C GLN A 11 29.60 -4.99 -6.48
N ASN A 12 29.75 -6.31 -6.33
CA ASN A 12 31.03 -6.93 -6.02
C ASN A 12 31.98 -6.98 -7.21
N SER A 13 31.48 -6.85 -8.45
CA SER A 13 32.27 -7.01 -9.68
C SER A 13 32.44 -5.72 -10.50
N ASP A 14 31.60 -4.71 -10.30
CA ASP A 14 31.62 -3.43 -11.01
C ASP A 14 31.38 -2.29 -10.02
N SER A 15 32.35 -1.38 -9.89
CA SER A 15 32.26 -0.23 -8.98
C SER A 15 31.17 0.78 -9.35
N ARG A 16 30.60 0.67 -10.56
CA ARG A 16 29.44 1.46 -10.99
C ARG A 16 28.11 0.90 -10.46
N CYS A 17 28.11 -0.35 -9.99
CA CYS A 17 26.98 -0.97 -9.34
C CYS A 17 27.07 -0.68 -7.84
N THR A 18 26.32 0.31 -7.37
CA THR A 18 26.19 0.58 -5.93
C THR A 18 24.73 0.44 -5.54
N LEU A 19 24.44 -0.47 -4.61
CA LEU A 19 23.13 -0.62 -4.02
C LEU A 19 22.85 0.56 -3.11
N ALA A 20 21.72 1.23 -3.35
CA ALA A 20 21.21 2.24 -2.43
C ALA A 20 20.68 1.55 -1.17
N ASP A 21 20.91 2.17 -0.02
CA ASP A 21 20.16 1.89 1.21
C ASP A 21 18.85 2.68 1.22
N SER A 22 17.81 2.20 1.92
CA SER A 22 16.56 2.95 2.13
C SER A 22 16.52 3.64 3.48
N TYR A 23 15.75 4.72 3.57
CA TYR A 23 15.66 5.56 4.74
C TYR A 23 14.23 5.98 5.05
N ALA A 24 13.82 5.90 6.32
CA ALA A 24 12.56 6.44 6.81
C ALA A 24 12.79 7.67 7.69
N TRP A 25 11.90 8.65 7.60
CA TRP A 25 11.95 9.84 8.43
C TRP A 25 11.51 9.54 9.87
N ASN A 26 12.39 9.76 10.83
CA ASN A 26 12.07 9.65 12.25
C ASN A 26 11.67 11.01 12.81
N LYS A 27 10.37 11.22 13.03
CA LYS A 27 9.83 12.47 13.60
C LYS A 27 10.38 12.79 15.00
N LYS A 28 10.65 11.77 15.85
CA LYS A 28 11.13 11.97 17.23
C LYS A 28 12.56 12.53 17.23
N THR A 29 13.41 12.05 16.31
CA THR A 29 14.80 12.50 16.20
C THR A 29 15.02 13.59 15.14
N GLY A 30 14.01 13.89 14.31
CA GLY A 30 14.12 14.83 13.21
C GLY A 30 15.16 14.41 12.15
N SER A 31 15.34 13.11 11.93
CA SER A 31 16.39 12.59 11.07
C SER A 31 15.99 11.32 10.31
N PHE A 32 16.66 11.07 9.18
CA PHE A 32 16.51 9.83 8.43
C PHE A 32 17.24 8.67 9.12
N LYS A 33 16.57 7.54 9.26
CA LYS A 33 17.17 6.29 9.74
C LYS A 33 17.10 5.23 8.66
N LYS A 34 18.17 4.45 8.53
CA LYS A 34 18.22 3.31 7.61
C LYS A 34 17.06 2.38 7.92
N TRP A 35 16.31 2.03 6.88
CA TRP A 35 15.19 1.11 6.93
C TRP A 35 15.63 -0.19 6.24
N SER A 36 15.47 -1.32 6.92
CA SER A 36 15.85 -2.62 6.36
C SER A 36 14.77 -3.09 5.41
N LEU A 37 15.16 -3.40 4.18
CA LEU A 37 14.32 -4.12 3.22
C LEU A 37 14.44 -5.62 3.53
N ASP A 38 13.38 -6.22 4.06
CA ASP A 38 13.29 -7.68 4.16
C ASP A 38 12.92 -8.26 2.79
N LEU A 39 13.91 -8.88 2.12
CA LEU A 39 13.74 -9.60 0.86
C LEU A 39 13.72 -11.12 1.05
N SER A 40 13.44 -11.64 2.25
CA SER A 40 13.33 -13.09 2.48
C SER A 40 12.18 -13.72 1.68
N ASN A 41 11.16 -12.94 1.31
CA ASN A 41 10.11 -13.32 0.37
C ASN A 41 9.82 -12.14 -0.58
N PRO A 42 10.67 -11.93 -1.61
CA PRO A 42 10.55 -10.77 -2.48
C PRO A 42 9.27 -10.89 -3.33
N PRO A 43 8.54 -9.78 -3.58
CA PRO A 43 7.31 -9.79 -4.37
C PRO A 43 7.63 -9.91 -5.87
N ASN A 44 8.21 -11.04 -6.25
CA ASN A 44 8.66 -11.34 -7.61
C ASN A 44 7.45 -11.35 -8.55
N GLY A 45 7.48 -10.47 -9.55
CA GLY A 45 6.35 -10.19 -10.46
C GLY A 45 5.63 -8.86 -10.16
N ALA A 46 5.56 -8.44 -8.90
CA ALA A 46 4.87 -7.20 -8.50
C ALA A 46 5.81 -6.02 -8.21
N GLY A 47 7.03 -6.28 -7.73
CA GLY A 47 7.97 -5.20 -7.37
C GLY A 47 9.40 -5.62 -7.05
N GLY A 48 9.79 -6.87 -7.31
CA GLY A 48 11.11 -7.41 -6.94
C GLY A 48 12.29 -6.99 -7.83
N ILE A 49 12.07 -6.25 -8.92
CA ILE A 49 13.16 -5.85 -9.84
C ILE A 49 14.00 -4.73 -9.21
N ILE A 50 15.30 -4.94 -9.14
CA ILE A 50 16.28 -3.92 -8.71
C ILE A 50 16.95 -3.33 -9.95
N SER A 51 16.96 -2.00 -10.08
CA SER A 51 17.48 -1.32 -11.26
C SER A 51 18.03 0.07 -10.92
N ASN A 52 18.40 0.83 -11.96
CA ASN A 52 18.86 2.20 -11.88
C ASN A 52 18.18 3.05 -12.98
N VAL A 53 18.33 4.37 -12.88
CA VAL A 53 17.70 5.30 -13.83
C VAL A 53 18.21 5.14 -15.27
N VAL A 54 19.44 4.65 -15.48
CA VAL A 54 20.02 4.45 -16.81
C VAL A 54 19.34 3.27 -17.51
N ASP A 55 19.18 2.15 -16.82
CA ASP A 55 18.50 0.96 -17.34
C ASP A 55 17.01 1.22 -17.57
N TYR A 56 16.32 1.83 -16.60
CA TYR A 56 14.92 2.22 -16.77
C TYR A 56 14.73 3.22 -17.92
N SER A 57 15.67 4.14 -18.13
CA SER A 57 15.63 5.08 -19.26
C SER A 57 15.68 4.34 -20.61
N ARG A 58 16.44 3.25 -20.73
CA ARG A 58 16.44 2.41 -21.95
C ARG A 58 15.11 1.68 -22.12
N TRP A 59 14.51 1.18 -21.04
CA TRP A 59 13.23 0.50 -21.08
C TRP A 59 12.08 1.44 -21.47
N ILE A 60 11.98 2.63 -20.87
CA ILE A 60 10.95 3.61 -21.28
C ILE A 60 11.18 4.10 -22.71
N ARG A 61 12.44 4.21 -23.16
CA ARG A 61 12.76 4.53 -24.55
C ARG A 61 12.25 3.43 -25.49
N ALA A 62 12.39 2.16 -25.12
CA ALA A 62 11.84 1.06 -25.91
C ALA A 62 10.32 1.19 -26.06
N LEU A 63 9.60 1.47 -24.97
CA LEU A 63 8.14 1.68 -24.95
C LEU A 63 7.68 2.92 -25.75
N MET A 64 8.45 4.00 -25.65
CA MET A 64 8.20 5.27 -26.32
C MET A 64 8.36 5.18 -27.83
N TYR A 65 9.43 4.50 -28.29
CA TYR A 65 9.73 4.30 -29.72
C TYR A 65 9.15 3.01 -30.29
N GLU A 66 8.42 2.24 -29.48
CA GLU A 66 7.81 0.95 -29.85
C GLU A 66 8.83 -0.03 -30.46
N SER A 67 9.96 -0.15 -29.77
CA SER A 67 11.11 -0.97 -30.17
C SER A 67 11.41 -2.04 -29.12
N GLY A 68 12.38 -2.91 -29.42
CA GLY A 68 12.77 -4.00 -28.53
C GLY A 68 12.01 -5.30 -28.81
N PRO A 69 12.01 -6.24 -27.86
CA PRO A 69 11.56 -7.62 -28.12
C PRO A 69 10.04 -7.81 -28.10
N VAL A 70 9.28 -6.85 -27.56
CA VAL A 70 7.81 -6.91 -27.52
C VAL A 70 7.24 -6.29 -28.80
N SER A 71 6.30 -6.97 -29.47
CA SER A 71 5.66 -6.46 -30.68
C SER A 71 4.94 -5.14 -30.43
N LYS A 72 4.69 -4.36 -31.49
CA LYS A 72 3.96 -3.09 -31.38
C LYS A 72 2.56 -3.29 -30.80
N GLU A 73 1.88 -4.37 -31.18
CA GLU A 73 0.56 -4.73 -30.67
C GLU A 73 0.62 -5.04 -29.17
N GLY A 74 1.64 -5.80 -28.73
CA GLY A 74 1.84 -6.07 -27.30
C GLY A 74 2.11 -4.80 -26.49
N GLN A 75 2.96 -3.91 -27.01
CA GLN A 75 3.24 -2.63 -26.36
C GLN A 75 2.02 -1.70 -26.34
N ALA A 76 1.17 -1.76 -27.36
CA ALA A 76 -0.09 -1.02 -27.37
C ALA A 76 -1.03 -1.51 -26.25
N ILE A 77 -1.19 -2.83 -26.09
CA ILE A 77 -2.02 -3.41 -25.01
C ILE A 77 -1.45 -3.07 -23.62
N MET A 78 -0.13 -2.97 -23.48
CA MET A 78 0.49 -2.50 -22.23
C MET A 78 0.09 -1.06 -21.88
N LYS A 79 0.09 -0.16 -22.86
CA LYS A 79 -0.03 1.29 -22.66
C LYS A 79 -1.47 1.81 -22.67
N TYR A 80 -2.32 1.29 -23.55
CA TYR A 80 -3.64 1.87 -23.85
C TYR A 80 -4.76 1.29 -22.98
N PRO A 81 -5.92 1.98 -22.88
CA PRO A 81 -6.97 1.62 -21.93
C PRO A 81 -7.48 0.19 -22.10
N LEU A 82 -7.32 -0.62 -21.05
CA LEU A 82 -8.12 -1.83 -20.80
C LEU A 82 -9.19 -1.58 -19.74
N SER A 83 -8.95 -0.60 -18.86
CA SER A 83 -9.90 -0.10 -17.86
C SER A 83 -9.68 1.39 -17.60
N PHE A 84 -10.69 2.05 -17.05
CA PHE A 84 -10.62 3.45 -16.60
C PHE A 84 -10.56 3.52 -15.08
N LEU A 85 -9.77 4.45 -14.54
CA LEU A 85 -9.47 4.58 -13.11
C LEU A 85 -10.49 5.46 -12.34
N GLY A 86 -11.65 5.74 -12.92
CA GLY A 86 -12.68 6.64 -12.37
C GLY A 86 -12.88 7.90 -13.22
N ALA A 87 -13.82 8.77 -12.83
CA ALA A 87 -14.26 9.90 -13.68
C ALA A 87 -13.21 11.03 -13.82
N GLU A 88 -12.45 11.32 -12.77
CA GLU A 88 -11.36 12.31 -12.77
C GLU A 88 -10.20 11.82 -11.92
N THR A 89 -9.01 11.85 -12.49
CA THR A 89 -7.76 11.44 -11.83
C THR A 89 -6.75 12.55 -12.08
N SER A 90 -6.58 13.45 -11.12
CA SER A 90 -5.58 14.52 -11.22
C SER A 90 -4.19 13.92 -11.47
N PRO A 91 -3.38 14.52 -12.36
CA PRO A 91 -3.59 15.80 -13.07
C PRO A 91 -4.29 15.68 -14.43
N TYR A 92 -4.86 14.53 -14.78
CA TYR A 92 -5.35 14.28 -16.13
C TYR A 92 -6.63 15.06 -16.44
N ALA A 93 -6.73 15.53 -17.68
CA ALA A 93 -7.94 16.01 -18.29
C ALA A 93 -8.86 14.81 -18.58
N GLY A 94 -9.77 14.55 -17.63
CA GLY A 94 -10.72 13.44 -17.68
C GLY A 94 -10.19 12.16 -16.99
N PRO A 95 -10.75 10.99 -17.35
CA PRO A 95 -10.40 9.74 -16.71
C PRO A 95 -9.02 9.25 -17.12
N GLY A 96 -8.18 8.94 -16.14
CA GLY A 96 -7.00 8.11 -16.35
C GLY A 96 -7.39 6.69 -16.70
N TRP A 97 -6.46 5.93 -17.28
CA TRP A 97 -6.66 4.56 -17.68
C TRP A 97 -5.52 3.65 -17.21
N TYR A 98 -5.79 2.36 -17.29
CA TYR A 98 -4.82 1.30 -17.01
C TYR A 98 -4.81 0.28 -18.15
N GLY A 99 -3.62 -0.03 -18.66
CA GLY A 99 -3.35 -1.12 -19.59
C GLY A 99 -2.79 -2.35 -18.85
N LEU A 100 -1.82 -3.06 -19.43
CA LEU A 100 -1.11 -4.15 -18.73
C LEU A 100 0.14 -3.61 -18.01
N GLY A 101 -0.06 -3.11 -16.80
CA GLY A 101 1.02 -2.65 -15.92
C GLY A 101 1.56 -1.26 -16.24
N ILE A 102 0.90 -0.51 -17.12
CA ILE A 102 1.17 0.91 -17.39
C ILE A 102 -0.16 1.66 -17.26
N GLU A 103 -0.12 2.77 -16.55
CA GLU A 103 -1.22 3.73 -16.45
C GLU A 103 -0.99 4.88 -17.44
N GLY A 104 -2.06 5.60 -17.77
CA GLY A 104 -1.93 6.80 -18.56
C GLY A 104 -3.10 7.75 -18.44
N GLY A 105 -2.92 8.93 -19.01
CA GLY A 105 -3.91 9.99 -19.03
C GLY A 105 -3.55 11.08 -20.03
N ILE A 106 -4.47 12.02 -20.23
CA ILE A 106 -4.21 13.21 -21.03
C ILE A 106 -3.81 14.35 -20.08
N TYR A 107 -2.63 14.94 -20.26
CA TYR A 107 -2.16 16.08 -19.49
C TYR A 107 -1.70 17.18 -20.43
N ARG A 108 -2.28 18.38 -20.33
CA ARG A 108 -1.98 19.52 -21.23
C ARG A 108 -1.99 19.14 -22.72
N ASN A 109 -2.99 18.37 -23.14
CA ASN A 109 -3.18 17.83 -24.49
C ASN A 109 -2.15 16.77 -24.94
N GLU A 110 -1.31 16.29 -24.03
CA GLU A 110 -0.34 15.22 -24.30
C GLU A 110 -0.80 13.91 -23.65
N LYS A 111 -0.58 12.78 -24.33
CA LYS A 111 -0.68 11.47 -23.68
C LYS A 111 0.55 11.29 -22.78
N VAL A 112 0.31 11.12 -21.49
CA VAL A 112 1.33 10.75 -20.52
C VAL A 112 1.08 9.32 -20.10
N PHE A 113 2.12 8.49 -20.17
CA PHE A 113 2.12 7.12 -19.64
C PHE A 113 3.05 7.05 -18.45
N SER A 114 2.64 6.34 -17.41
CA SER A 114 3.40 6.23 -16.17
C SER A 114 3.20 4.90 -15.49
N HIS A 115 3.98 4.69 -14.44
CA HIS A 115 3.69 3.80 -13.33
C HIS A 115 4.61 4.21 -12.17
N ASN A 116 4.20 3.92 -10.94
CA ASN A 116 5.01 4.17 -9.75
C ASN A 116 5.10 2.91 -8.88
N GLY A 117 6.14 2.87 -8.05
CA GLY A 117 6.40 1.76 -7.14
C GLY A 117 6.90 2.26 -5.80
N GLY A 118 6.62 1.48 -4.76
CA GLY A 118 7.10 1.75 -3.41
C GLY A 118 7.22 0.47 -2.60
N ILE A 119 8.40 0.21 -2.05
CA ILE A 119 8.65 -0.92 -1.14
C ILE A 119 9.71 -0.52 -0.10
N SER A 120 9.37 -0.66 1.19
CA SER A 120 10.29 -0.44 2.32
C SER A 120 11.15 0.82 2.15
N ALA A 121 10.50 1.97 1.96
CA ALA A 121 11.10 3.28 1.75
C ALA A 121 11.95 3.50 0.47
N TYR A 122 12.06 2.52 -0.42
CA TYR A 122 12.37 2.77 -1.83
C TYR A 122 11.10 3.20 -2.56
N ALA A 123 11.24 4.13 -3.49
CA ALA A 123 10.17 4.45 -4.43
C ALA A 123 10.74 4.85 -5.79
N SER A 124 9.95 4.59 -6.83
CA SER A 124 10.31 4.89 -8.21
C SER A 124 9.08 5.35 -9.00
N THR A 125 9.31 6.23 -9.97
CA THR A 125 8.30 6.62 -10.95
C THR A 125 8.98 6.75 -12.29
N PHE A 126 8.24 6.46 -13.35
CA PHE A 126 8.58 6.91 -14.68
C PHE A 126 7.37 7.56 -15.31
N LYS A 127 7.63 8.53 -16.20
CA LYS A 127 6.61 9.16 -17.03
C LYS A 127 7.17 9.37 -18.42
N PHE A 128 6.37 9.16 -19.47
CA PHE A 128 6.80 9.43 -20.84
C PHE A 128 5.68 9.92 -21.75
N LEU A 129 6.05 10.81 -22.67
CA LEU A 129 5.21 11.44 -23.67
C LEU A 129 5.70 10.97 -25.05
N PRO A 130 5.12 9.92 -25.65
CA PRO A 130 5.65 9.34 -26.89
C PRO A 130 5.64 10.31 -28.07
N ASP A 131 4.60 11.13 -28.18
CA ASP A 131 4.45 12.09 -29.28
C ASP A 131 5.50 13.21 -29.20
N ARG A 132 6.02 13.49 -28.00
CA ARG A 132 7.08 14.47 -27.75
C ARG A 132 8.47 13.88 -27.62
N LYS A 133 8.59 12.54 -27.68
CA LYS A 133 9.86 11.81 -27.49
C LYS A 133 10.59 12.18 -26.20
N PHE A 134 9.83 12.44 -25.13
CA PHE A 134 10.33 12.86 -23.83
C PHE A 134 9.92 11.90 -22.73
N GLY A 135 10.78 11.68 -21.74
CA GLY A 135 10.47 10.87 -20.58
C GLY A 135 11.39 11.16 -19.41
N VAL A 136 10.90 10.85 -18.23
CA VAL A 136 11.56 11.08 -16.95
C VAL A 136 11.50 9.79 -16.14
N VAL A 137 12.61 9.46 -15.48
CA VAL A 137 12.70 8.37 -14.49
C VAL A 137 13.25 8.98 -13.22
N VAL A 138 12.56 8.80 -12.10
CA VAL A 138 13.02 9.27 -10.79
C VAL A 138 12.99 8.11 -9.81
N PHE A 139 14.13 7.82 -9.21
CA PHE A 139 14.27 6.83 -8.14
C PHE A 139 14.60 7.58 -6.86
N GLN A 140 13.98 7.18 -5.76
CA GLN A 140 14.22 7.71 -4.43
C GLN A 140 14.39 6.55 -3.44
N ASN A 141 15.19 6.80 -2.41
CA ASN A 141 15.46 5.87 -1.33
C ASN A 141 14.99 6.41 0.03
N ALA A 142 14.02 7.32 0.00
CA ALA A 142 13.31 7.78 1.17
C ALA A 142 11.81 7.82 0.90
N GLN A 143 11.01 7.48 1.91
CA GLN A 143 9.56 7.48 1.81
C GLN A 143 9.01 8.90 1.92
N ASN A 144 8.91 9.57 0.77
CA ASN A 144 8.19 10.83 0.62
C ASN A 144 7.68 10.95 -0.83
N ASN A 145 7.06 12.07 -1.15
CA ASN A 145 6.41 12.23 -2.44
C ASN A 145 7.17 13.13 -3.44
N ALA A 146 8.42 13.51 -3.12
CA ALA A 146 9.22 14.42 -3.94
C ALA A 146 9.43 13.89 -5.37
N MET A 147 9.55 12.57 -5.51
CA MET A 147 9.62 11.86 -6.78
C MET A 147 8.56 12.30 -7.80
N GLU A 148 7.30 12.31 -7.39
CA GLU A 148 6.18 12.69 -8.27
C GLU A 148 6.20 14.19 -8.56
N ALA A 149 6.49 15.03 -7.55
CA ALA A 149 6.60 16.48 -7.73
C ALA A 149 7.71 16.86 -8.72
N ILE A 150 8.87 16.21 -8.63
CA ILE A 150 9.99 16.38 -9.57
C ILE A 150 9.58 15.95 -10.97
N ALA A 151 8.95 14.77 -11.12
CA ALA A 151 8.55 14.26 -12.42
C ALA A 151 7.56 15.19 -13.14
N TRP A 152 6.54 15.70 -12.45
CA TRP A 152 5.56 16.62 -13.05
C TRP A 152 6.15 18.01 -13.33
N ARG A 153 7.01 18.52 -12.45
CA ARG A 153 7.74 19.76 -12.72
C ARG A 153 8.59 19.67 -13.98
N LEU A 154 9.35 18.58 -14.15
CA LEU A 154 10.17 18.37 -15.35
C LEU A 154 9.34 18.23 -16.63
N ILE A 155 8.12 17.67 -16.55
CA ILE A 155 7.19 17.64 -17.68
C ILE A 155 6.73 19.06 -18.04
N ASP A 156 6.31 19.86 -17.06
CA ASP A 156 5.86 21.23 -17.32
C ASP A 156 6.99 22.13 -17.85
N GLU A 157 8.21 22.01 -17.30
CA GLU A 157 9.41 22.67 -17.83
C GLU A 157 9.68 22.28 -19.28
N PHE A 158 9.61 20.98 -19.61
CA PHE A 158 9.80 20.49 -20.97
C PHE A 158 8.72 20.97 -21.95
N LEU A 159 7.47 21.07 -21.50
CA LEU A 159 6.35 21.57 -22.30
C LEU A 159 6.34 23.10 -22.45
N GLY A 160 7.26 23.81 -21.80
CA GLY A 160 7.39 25.27 -21.88
C GLY A 160 6.23 25.99 -21.17
N VAL A 161 5.66 25.37 -20.15
CA VAL A 161 4.62 25.97 -19.31
C VAL A 161 5.24 27.11 -18.49
N PRO A 162 4.54 28.24 -18.28
CA PRO A 162 4.98 29.25 -17.32
C PRO A 162 5.08 28.68 -15.89
N GLU A 163 6.11 29.05 -15.12
CA GLU A 163 6.36 28.47 -13.80
C GLU A 163 5.21 28.69 -12.80
N ASP A 164 4.50 29.82 -12.90
CA ASP A 164 3.32 30.14 -12.09
C ASP A 164 2.09 29.28 -12.44
N GLU A 165 2.12 28.57 -13.57
CA GLU A 165 1.09 27.63 -14.00
C GLU A 165 1.50 26.16 -13.77
N PHE A 166 2.66 25.89 -13.18
CA PHE A 166 3.10 24.51 -12.92
C PHE A 166 2.10 23.75 -12.06
N TYR A 167 1.92 22.47 -12.38
CA TYR A 167 1.04 21.62 -11.60
C TYR A 167 1.62 21.39 -10.20
N ASP A 168 0.86 21.82 -9.20
CA ASP A 168 1.21 21.65 -7.80
C ASP A 168 0.87 20.24 -7.32
N MET A 169 1.81 19.33 -7.57
CA MET A 169 1.70 17.94 -7.10
C MET A 169 1.74 17.86 -5.56
N ASN A 170 2.44 18.78 -4.88
CA ASN A 170 2.49 18.79 -3.42
C ASN A 170 1.10 19.11 -2.83
N LYS A 171 0.42 20.12 -3.39
CA LYS A 171 -0.96 20.44 -3.01
C LYS A 171 -1.90 19.26 -3.23
N THR A 172 -1.84 18.63 -4.40
CA THR A 172 -2.72 17.50 -4.71
C THR A 172 -2.51 16.34 -3.74
N GLN A 173 -1.27 16.04 -3.40
CA GLN A 173 -0.97 14.99 -2.42
C GLN A 173 -1.40 15.35 -1.01
N HIS A 174 -1.27 16.62 -0.62
CA HIS A 174 -1.74 17.10 0.67
C HIS A 174 -3.27 16.97 0.79
N GLU A 175 -4.00 17.37 -0.25
CA GLU A 175 -5.46 17.23 -0.32
C GLU A 175 -5.89 15.76 -0.32
N PHE A 176 -5.18 14.90 -1.06
CA PHE A 176 -5.43 13.46 -1.05
C PHE A 176 -5.21 12.85 0.34
N ALA A 177 -4.07 13.16 0.99
CA ALA A 177 -3.74 12.67 2.33
C ALA A 177 -4.79 13.11 3.36
N LYS A 178 -5.21 14.39 3.32
CA LYS A 178 -6.26 14.92 4.18
C LYS A 178 -7.59 14.20 3.97
N LYS A 179 -8.01 14.03 2.72
CA LYS A 179 -9.25 13.32 2.39
C LYS A 179 -9.20 11.86 2.84
N TYR A 180 -8.04 11.21 2.70
CA TYR A 180 -7.83 9.85 3.16
C TYR A 180 -7.94 9.74 4.69
N GLU A 181 -7.32 10.65 5.42
CA GLU A 181 -7.40 10.75 6.88
C GLU A 181 -8.87 10.94 7.34
N GLU A 182 -9.59 11.91 6.78
CA GLU A 182 -11.02 12.13 7.07
C GLU A 182 -11.88 10.88 6.77
N GLN A 183 -11.60 10.20 5.65
CA GLN A 183 -12.28 8.96 5.30
C GLN A 183 -12.01 7.87 6.33
N LEU A 184 -10.75 7.66 6.69
CA LEU A 184 -10.30 6.65 7.63
C LEU A 184 -10.85 6.89 9.04
N GLU A 185 -10.84 8.13 9.53
CA GLU A 185 -11.43 8.52 10.81
C GLU A 185 -12.94 8.23 10.87
N SER A 186 -13.66 8.49 9.77
CA SER A 186 -15.10 8.24 9.70
C SER A 186 -15.45 6.75 9.53
N LEU A 187 -14.50 5.92 9.10
CA LEU A 187 -14.74 4.56 8.65
C LEU A 187 -15.30 3.65 9.76
N PRO A 188 -14.79 3.63 11.01
CA PRO A 188 -15.36 2.81 12.08
C PRO A 188 -16.86 3.03 12.28
N SER A 189 -17.32 4.28 12.27
CA SER A 189 -18.75 4.63 12.42
C SER A 189 -19.59 4.19 11.23
N LYS A 190 -19.04 4.24 10.01
CA LYS A 190 -19.69 3.75 8.79
C LYS A 190 -19.79 2.23 8.75
N LEU A 191 -18.79 1.53 9.28
CA LEU A 191 -18.81 0.08 9.38
C LEU A 191 -19.85 -0.36 10.42
N TYR A 192 -19.90 0.30 11.57
CA TYR A 192 -20.81 -0.03 12.65
C TYR A 192 -21.74 1.15 13.00
N PRO A 193 -22.75 1.46 12.16
CA PRO A 193 -23.62 2.63 12.36
C PRO A 193 -24.66 2.43 13.46
N SER A 194 -24.90 1.19 13.90
CA SER A 194 -25.97 0.81 14.84
C SER A 194 -25.45 0.32 16.18
N VAL A 195 -24.25 0.75 16.58
CA VAL A 195 -23.69 0.41 17.90
C VAL A 195 -24.53 1.09 18.98
N PRO A 196 -25.02 0.36 19.99
CA PRO A 196 -25.76 0.96 21.08
C PRO A 196 -24.87 1.90 21.91
N SER A 197 -25.49 2.88 22.58
CA SER A 197 -24.77 3.81 23.46
C SER A 197 -24.01 3.11 24.60
N ILE A 198 -24.49 1.95 25.03
CA ILE A 198 -23.80 1.04 25.95
C ILE A 198 -23.49 -0.24 25.18
N PRO A 199 -22.21 -0.49 24.82
CA PRO A 199 -21.80 -1.72 24.16
C PRO A 199 -22.16 -2.97 24.98
N VAL A 200 -22.67 -3.99 24.30
CA VAL A 200 -22.86 -5.32 24.90
C VAL A 200 -21.48 -5.97 25.01
N LYS A 201 -21.10 -6.44 26.20
CA LYS A 201 -19.80 -7.10 26.41
C LYS A 201 -19.66 -8.35 25.52
N PRO A 202 -18.42 -8.74 25.15
CA PRO A 202 -18.21 -10.03 24.50
C PRO A 202 -18.70 -11.17 25.41
N GLN A 203 -19.20 -12.24 24.83
CA GLN A 203 -19.80 -13.36 25.58
C GLN A 203 -18.78 -14.12 26.45
N LEU A 204 -17.55 -14.24 25.96
CA LEU A 204 -16.44 -14.91 26.63
C LEU A 204 -15.36 -13.94 27.12
N PRO A 205 -14.49 -14.35 28.06
CA PRO A 205 -13.25 -13.64 28.33
C PRO A 205 -12.34 -13.56 27.10
N LEU A 206 -11.55 -12.49 26.96
CA LEU A 206 -10.68 -12.24 25.79
C LEU A 206 -9.73 -13.41 25.47
N GLN A 207 -9.19 -14.07 26.49
CA GLN A 207 -8.31 -15.23 26.33
C GLN A 207 -8.97 -16.32 25.46
N ASN A 208 -10.29 -16.48 25.55
CA ASN A 208 -11.01 -17.55 24.86
C ASN A 208 -11.16 -17.30 23.35
N TYR A 209 -10.89 -16.08 22.88
CA TYR A 209 -10.83 -15.74 21.45
C TYR A 209 -9.42 -15.94 20.86
N THR A 210 -8.41 -16.19 21.68
CA THR A 210 -7.05 -16.48 21.18
C THR A 210 -7.00 -17.84 20.49
N GLY A 211 -6.13 -17.99 19.50
CA GLY A 211 -5.99 -19.23 18.74
C GLY A 211 -5.61 -18.99 17.29
N VAL A 212 -5.49 -20.08 16.54
CA VAL A 212 -5.20 -20.04 15.11
C VAL A 212 -6.51 -20.21 14.34
N TYR A 213 -6.80 -19.29 13.43
CA TYR A 213 -7.95 -19.31 12.55
C TYR A 213 -7.48 -19.41 11.10
N VAL A 214 -8.01 -20.34 10.32
CA VAL A 214 -7.48 -20.71 9.00
C VAL A 214 -8.51 -20.46 7.91
N ASN A 215 -8.07 -19.85 6.82
CA ASN A 215 -8.83 -19.73 5.58
C ASN A 215 -7.94 -20.11 4.39
N ALA A 216 -8.47 -20.91 3.46
CA ALA A 216 -7.69 -21.43 2.33
C ALA A 216 -7.17 -20.33 1.37
N ALA A 217 -7.88 -19.21 1.24
CA ALA A 217 -7.52 -18.13 0.33
C ALA A 217 -6.66 -17.05 1.01
N TYR A 218 -7.00 -16.67 2.25
CA TYR A 218 -6.36 -15.56 2.96
C TYR A 218 -5.27 -16.00 3.95
N GLY A 219 -5.09 -17.30 4.16
CA GLY A 219 -4.13 -17.84 5.10
C GLY A 219 -4.65 -17.84 6.54
N ASN A 220 -3.74 -17.65 7.50
CA ASN A 220 -4.03 -17.90 8.91
C ASN A 220 -3.93 -16.62 9.74
N PHE A 221 -4.87 -16.44 10.66
CA PHE A 221 -4.74 -15.50 11.78
C PHE A 221 -4.32 -16.24 13.03
N SER A 222 -3.15 -15.92 13.58
CA SER A 222 -2.76 -16.31 14.95
C SER A 222 -3.13 -15.19 15.91
N VAL A 223 -4.29 -15.31 16.55
CA VAL A 223 -4.84 -14.28 17.44
C VAL A 223 -4.30 -14.42 18.86
N THR A 224 -3.73 -13.35 19.41
CA THR A 224 -3.07 -13.28 20.72
C THR A 224 -3.56 -12.09 21.56
N LEU A 225 -3.36 -12.14 22.88
CA LEU A 225 -3.59 -10.98 23.77
C LEU A 225 -2.47 -9.95 23.70
N GLU A 226 -1.27 -10.41 23.38
CA GLU A 226 -0.09 -9.55 23.33
C GLU A 226 0.27 -9.22 21.89
N ALA A 227 0.50 -7.94 21.69
CA ALA A 227 1.15 -7.42 20.50
C ALA A 227 2.54 -8.03 20.33
N PRO A 228 2.94 -8.41 19.11
CA PRO A 228 4.33 -8.75 18.82
C PRO A 228 5.22 -7.54 19.13
N ALA A 229 6.14 -7.71 20.09
CA ALA A 229 6.99 -6.63 20.59
C ALA A 229 7.85 -5.96 19.49
N ALA A 230 8.15 -6.69 18.41
CA ALA A 230 8.90 -6.17 17.26
C ALA A 230 8.08 -5.20 16.38
N LEU A 231 6.75 -5.23 16.47
CA LEU A 231 5.87 -4.47 15.58
C LEU A 231 5.20 -3.29 16.30
N LEU A 232 5.11 -3.29 17.63
CA LEU A 232 4.49 -2.22 18.41
C LEU A 232 5.50 -1.58 19.37
N ASP A 233 5.74 -0.28 19.20
CA ASP A 233 6.37 0.54 20.24
C ASP A 233 5.34 0.69 21.38
N LYS A 234 5.56 -0.05 22.47
CA LYS A 234 4.64 -0.10 23.63
C LYS A 234 4.40 1.26 24.27
N SER A 235 5.29 2.24 24.03
CA SER A 235 5.11 3.62 24.53
C SER A 235 3.95 4.39 23.86
N GLU A 236 3.37 3.85 22.78
CA GLU A 236 2.30 4.50 22.00
C GLU A 236 0.90 3.91 22.28
N ILE A 237 0.79 2.86 23.11
CA ILE A 237 -0.49 2.20 23.44
C ILE A 237 -1.23 2.95 24.57
N GLU A 238 -0.52 3.66 25.45
CA GLU A 238 -1.11 4.29 26.64
C GLU A 238 -2.00 5.53 26.33
N GLU A 239 -1.97 6.08 25.12
CA GLU A 239 -2.79 7.26 24.77
C GLU A 239 -4.15 6.94 24.12
N SER A 240 -4.35 5.72 23.60
CA SER A 240 -5.65 5.34 23.00
C SER A 240 -6.59 4.76 24.06
N GLY A 241 -7.26 5.65 24.80
CA GLY A 241 -8.23 5.36 25.87
C GLY A 241 -9.47 4.55 25.45
N SER A 242 -9.27 3.31 24.99
CA SER A 242 -10.34 2.35 24.73
C SER A 242 -10.39 1.31 25.85
N ALA A 243 -11.51 1.32 26.58
CA ALA A 243 -11.82 0.39 27.63
C ALA A 243 -11.97 -1.04 27.05
N GLY A 244 -10.89 -1.81 27.07
CA GLY A 244 -10.84 -3.22 26.68
C GLY A 244 -9.51 -3.57 26.04
N LEU A 245 -8.78 -4.53 26.60
CA LEU A 245 -7.53 -5.02 26.02
C LEU A 245 -7.82 -5.56 24.60
N PRO A 246 -7.16 -5.08 23.54
CA PRO A 246 -7.39 -5.57 22.20
C PRO A 246 -6.79 -6.97 21.99
N LEU A 247 -7.22 -7.64 20.91
CA LEU A 247 -6.54 -8.84 20.40
C LEU A 247 -5.64 -8.45 19.22
N TYR A 248 -4.59 -9.23 18.99
CA TYR A 248 -3.61 -8.97 17.94
C TYR A 248 -3.43 -10.18 17.04
N ALA A 249 -3.11 -9.94 15.77
CA ALA A 249 -2.58 -10.95 14.87
C ALA A 249 -1.60 -10.30 13.88
N THR A 250 -0.84 -11.12 13.16
CA THR A 250 0.06 -10.64 12.10
C THR A 250 -0.10 -11.41 10.82
N SER A 251 0.16 -10.75 9.71
CA SER A 251 0.35 -11.45 8.44
C SER A 251 1.59 -12.34 8.52
N ARG A 252 1.63 -13.35 7.66
CA ARG A 252 2.85 -14.13 7.43
C ARG A 252 3.98 -13.18 7.00
N GLY A 253 5.11 -13.23 7.71
CA GLY A 253 6.24 -12.31 7.50
C GLY A 253 6.15 -11.00 8.28
N GLY A 254 5.09 -10.79 9.09
CA GLY A 254 5.00 -9.63 9.99
C GLY A 254 4.83 -8.28 9.29
N THR A 255 4.40 -8.29 8.03
CA THR A 255 4.26 -7.09 7.19
C THR A 255 3.03 -6.26 7.51
N VAL A 256 2.02 -6.88 8.10
CA VAL A 256 0.77 -6.26 8.55
C VAL A 256 0.51 -6.66 9.99
N LEU A 257 0.24 -5.67 10.83
CA LEU A 257 -0.31 -5.87 12.16
C LEU A 257 -1.84 -5.70 12.09
N PHE A 258 -2.53 -6.65 12.69
CA PHE A 258 -3.96 -6.63 12.87
C PHE A 258 -4.28 -6.40 14.34
N THR A 259 -5.11 -5.40 14.64
CA THR A 259 -5.57 -5.12 16.01
C THR A 259 -7.10 -5.20 16.03
N PHE A 260 -7.63 -6.17 16.76
CA PHE A 260 -9.07 -6.36 16.95
C PHE A 260 -9.51 -5.56 18.17
N ARG A 261 -10.35 -4.55 17.93
CA ARG A 261 -10.97 -3.74 18.98
C ARG A 261 -12.42 -4.15 19.14
N HIS A 262 -12.85 -4.44 20.36
CA HIS A 262 -14.23 -4.81 20.63
C HIS A 262 -15.17 -3.65 20.31
N VAL A 263 -16.28 -3.93 19.62
CA VAL A 263 -17.30 -2.92 19.28
C VAL A 263 -18.55 -3.14 20.12
N SER A 264 -19.21 -4.29 19.97
CA SER A 264 -20.39 -4.68 20.75
C SER A 264 -20.74 -6.14 20.44
N SER A 265 -21.16 -6.91 21.44
CA SER A 265 -21.41 -8.35 21.33
C SER A 265 -20.21 -9.03 20.67
N GLU A 266 -20.43 -9.84 19.64
CA GLU A 266 -19.38 -10.52 18.89
C GLU A 266 -18.90 -9.76 17.66
N HIS A 267 -19.14 -8.45 17.61
CA HIS A 267 -18.64 -7.57 16.56
C HIS A 267 -17.40 -6.80 17.01
N TRP A 268 -16.42 -6.79 16.12
CA TRP A 268 -15.08 -6.28 16.35
C TRP A 268 -14.65 -5.41 15.17
N LEU A 269 -13.89 -4.36 15.46
CA LEU A 269 -13.22 -3.55 14.46
C LEU A 269 -11.82 -4.12 14.25
N LEU A 270 -11.51 -4.52 13.03
CA LEU A 270 -10.17 -4.93 12.65
C LEU A 270 -9.41 -3.71 12.13
N GLU A 271 -8.49 -3.19 12.94
CA GLU A 271 -7.51 -2.19 12.54
C GLU A 271 -6.37 -2.89 11.80
N MET A 272 -6.08 -2.46 10.57
CA MET A 272 -4.96 -2.95 9.78
C MET A 272 -3.87 -1.90 9.75
N ARG A 273 -2.63 -2.31 10.02
CA ARG A 273 -1.45 -1.45 9.93
C ARG A 273 -0.33 -2.12 9.14
N MET A 274 0.05 -1.50 8.04
CA MET A 274 1.09 -1.90 7.11
C MET A 274 2.46 -1.52 7.67
N VAL A 275 3.06 -2.42 8.44
CA VAL A 275 4.38 -2.20 9.06
C VAL A 275 5.46 -1.97 8.01
N ILE A 276 5.34 -2.57 6.83
CA ILE A 276 6.28 -2.40 5.70
C ILE A 276 6.40 -0.96 5.20
N TYR A 277 5.38 -0.13 5.43
CA TYR A 277 5.38 1.29 5.07
C TYR A 277 5.69 2.20 6.26
N GLY A 278 6.04 1.62 7.42
CA GLY A 278 6.29 2.37 8.65
C GLY A 278 5.08 3.15 9.15
N SER A 279 3.87 2.70 8.79
CA SER A 279 2.62 3.32 9.22
C SER A 279 2.54 3.33 10.74
N LYS A 280 2.18 4.49 11.29
CA LYS A 280 2.11 4.69 12.74
C LYS A 280 0.73 4.42 13.33
N GLY A 281 -0.32 4.68 12.55
CA GLY A 281 -1.70 4.38 12.89
C GLY A 281 -2.29 3.33 11.97
N ALA A 282 -3.61 3.17 12.04
CA ALA A 282 -4.36 2.37 11.08
C ALA A 282 -4.10 2.85 9.65
N ASP A 283 -3.92 1.92 8.72
CA ASP A 283 -4.02 2.19 7.29
C ASP A 283 -5.44 1.90 6.81
N ASP A 284 -6.15 0.98 7.44
CA ASP A 284 -7.52 0.63 7.09
C ASP A 284 -8.28 0.06 8.29
N TYR A 285 -9.61 0.06 8.21
CA TYR A 285 -10.49 -0.62 9.15
C TYR A 285 -11.43 -1.57 8.43
N LYS A 286 -11.56 -2.78 8.97
CA LYS A 286 -12.50 -3.79 8.48
C LYS A 286 -13.49 -4.23 9.56
N LYS A 287 -14.60 -4.81 9.13
CA LYS A 287 -15.49 -5.54 10.03
C LYS A 287 -14.86 -6.89 10.36
N ALA A 288 -14.90 -7.24 11.64
CA ALA A 288 -14.63 -8.58 12.13
C ALA A 288 -15.76 -9.06 13.05
N LYS A 289 -15.98 -10.36 13.11
CA LYS A 289 -16.84 -10.99 14.12
C LYS A 289 -16.36 -12.38 14.48
N PHE A 290 -16.59 -12.78 15.73
CA PHE A 290 -16.38 -14.16 16.15
C PHE A 290 -17.72 -14.89 16.19
N GLU A 291 -17.70 -16.20 15.90
CA GLU A 291 -18.86 -17.07 16.04
C GLU A 291 -18.59 -18.05 17.16
N ILE A 292 -19.46 -18.05 18.16
CA ILE A 292 -19.39 -18.95 19.32
C ILE A 292 -20.38 -20.09 19.10
N GLY A 293 -19.88 -21.32 19.24
CA GLY A 293 -20.67 -22.52 19.11
C GLY A 293 -21.61 -22.75 20.30
N PRO A 294 -22.57 -23.68 20.18
CA PRO A 294 -23.47 -24.04 21.28
C PRO A 294 -22.75 -24.64 22.49
N ASP A 295 -21.49 -25.05 22.32
CA ASP A 295 -20.59 -25.52 23.37
C ASP A 295 -19.91 -24.38 24.17
N GLY A 296 -20.16 -23.11 23.80
CA GLY A 296 -19.54 -21.95 24.43
C GLY A 296 -18.09 -21.72 24.00
N VAL A 297 -17.64 -22.34 22.91
CA VAL A 297 -16.29 -22.21 22.36
C VAL A 297 -16.36 -21.39 21.07
N VAL A 298 -15.41 -20.47 20.87
CA VAL A 298 -15.28 -19.75 19.58
C VAL A 298 -14.92 -20.76 18.49
N GLN A 299 -15.71 -20.81 17.43
CA GLN A 299 -15.57 -21.74 16.32
C GLN A 299 -14.93 -21.08 15.09
N ARG A 300 -15.27 -19.81 14.82
CA ARG A 300 -14.83 -19.11 13.59
C ARG A 300 -14.58 -17.63 13.81
N LEU A 301 -13.72 -17.07 12.98
CA LEU A 301 -13.49 -15.63 12.83
C LEU A 301 -13.93 -15.21 11.43
N GLY A 302 -14.87 -14.27 11.32
CA GLY A 302 -15.27 -13.66 10.06
C GLY A 302 -14.62 -12.29 9.90
N VAL A 303 -14.01 -12.01 8.74
CA VAL A 303 -13.46 -10.69 8.40
C VAL A 303 -13.96 -10.26 7.02
N VAL A 304 -14.36 -9.00 6.87
CA VAL A 304 -14.65 -8.42 5.56
C VAL A 304 -13.34 -7.96 4.92
N MET A 305 -12.72 -8.84 4.15
CA MET A 305 -11.43 -8.56 3.48
C MET A 305 -11.60 -7.62 2.29
N GLU A 306 -12.65 -7.84 1.48
CA GLU A 306 -12.92 -7.10 0.25
C GLU A 306 -14.05 -6.08 0.42
N ALA A 307 -13.71 -4.79 0.37
CA ALA A 307 -14.70 -3.71 0.48
C ALA A 307 -15.67 -3.63 -0.72
N ALA A 308 -15.30 -4.23 -1.86
CA ALA A 308 -16.11 -4.25 -3.08
C ALA A 308 -17.33 -5.19 -2.98
N ILE A 309 -17.36 -6.08 -1.99
CA ILE A 309 -18.50 -6.98 -1.75
C ILE A 309 -19.35 -6.37 -0.63
N SER A 310 -20.60 -6.04 -0.94
CA SER A 310 -21.52 -5.42 0.03
C SER A 310 -22.37 -6.47 0.76
N GLY A 311 -22.79 -6.12 1.98
CA GLY A 311 -23.68 -6.94 2.81
C GLY A 311 -23.03 -8.19 3.41
N ASP A 312 -23.85 -9.12 3.89
CA ASP A 312 -23.42 -10.32 4.62
C ASP A 312 -22.75 -11.40 3.74
N LYS A 313 -22.52 -11.12 2.45
CA LYS A 313 -21.74 -11.99 1.56
C LYS A 313 -20.25 -11.66 1.57
N ALA A 314 -19.86 -10.57 2.23
CA ALA A 314 -18.49 -10.07 2.21
C ALA A 314 -17.56 -10.76 3.24
N TRP A 315 -18.10 -11.65 4.08
CA TRP A 315 -17.34 -12.33 5.13
C TRP A 315 -16.43 -13.41 4.55
N ALA A 316 -15.12 -13.25 4.71
CA ALA A 316 -14.17 -14.34 4.67
C ALA A 316 -14.17 -15.01 6.05
N TRP A 317 -14.57 -16.28 6.10
CA TRP A 317 -14.61 -17.07 7.34
C TRP A 317 -13.34 -17.88 7.52
N PHE A 318 -12.77 -17.80 8.71
CA PHE A 318 -11.59 -18.53 9.13
C PHE A 318 -12.00 -19.49 10.24
N ASP A 319 -11.84 -20.79 10.00
CA ASP A 319 -12.19 -21.83 10.97
C ASP A 319 -11.11 -21.91 12.04
N ARG A 320 -11.51 -22.00 13.31
CA ARG A 320 -10.57 -22.16 14.41
C ARG A 320 -9.95 -23.56 14.37
N CYS A 321 -8.63 -23.61 14.49
CA CYS A 321 -7.92 -24.86 14.68
C CYS A 321 -8.02 -25.32 16.14
N GLY A 322 -8.65 -26.48 16.36
CA GLY A 322 -8.68 -27.17 17.65
C GLY A 322 -9.66 -26.55 18.63
#